data_AF-A0A961E6R0-F1
#
_entry.id   AF-A0A961E6R0-F1
#
_cell.length_a   1.000
_cell.length_b   1.000
_cell.length_c   1.000
_cell.angle_alpha   90.00
_cell.angle_beta   90.00
_cell.angle_gamma   90.00
#
_symmetry.space_group_name_H-M   'P 1'
#
loop_
_entity.id
_entity.type
_entity.pdbx_description
1 polymer ?
#
loop_
_entity_poly.entity_id
_entity_poly.type
_entity_poly.pdbx_seq_one_letter_code
_entity_poly.pdbx_strand_id
1 'polypeptide(L)'
;MPRLRMFTTGTRPRDARKRRLSLTALGLAPVIVAGGLVLGTGFDSADDVELAANGPVTLIGHGHGHGRGLGQWGAYGYAKKGWSASRILRHFYGGTTAGKADRSEIDVILTNRGSVSVRAVAGMRVGGQTVAPGQAVSLAGGTANITSGCGGPIVRSVRATFVEPLHAGPSRPAGEILTFCGSGAKYRGALGFAGGRVVNRVHIDDYVKGVLPKEISPGWADGGGAEAIKAQAVAARTYALAALADGKRIDDTQNSQVYGGASVEDRRTNAAADATAGQVRLAAGKPAFTEFSASTGGYTAGGQFPAVEDKGDVISPSHNWTVTLSPNTIGGAFGVGALRSFEVIEANGLGPNWGRAVKVRVVGSAGSVVVTGEDARTTLGLRSSFFAIKGQTSKPRIVAPPRGGGSDLGILETIFDELLPGAAQLLEVGTQLINGRFDDLGGLTGVLGRAIGIPNLTPDGQGVIALFQRGMMFFSADTGVHALAGRALADYLSKGGVPVVGFPRYDALR
;
A
#
# COMPACT_ATOMS: atom_id res chain seq x y z
N MET A 1 -36.18 -31.53 42.60
CA MET A 1 -37.23 -30.85 43.40
C MET A 1 -36.91 -31.07 44.87
N PRO A 2 -37.35 -30.23 45.84
CA PRO A 2 -38.14 -28.96 45.75
C PRO A 2 -37.25 -27.75 45.33
N ARG A 3 -37.65 -26.47 45.14
CA ARG A 3 -38.62 -25.50 45.74
C ARG A 3 -38.22 -25.01 47.16
N LEU A 4 -38.55 -23.79 47.62
CA LEU A 4 -39.30 -22.65 47.03
C LEU A 4 -38.30 -21.51 46.63
N ARG A 5 -38.51 -20.18 46.64
CA ARG A 5 -39.64 -19.23 46.92
C ARG A 5 -39.44 -17.90 46.12
N MET A 6 -40.19 -16.84 46.45
CA MET A 6 -40.15 -15.48 45.87
C MET A 6 -40.07 -14.42 46.99
N PHE A 7 -39.67 -13.18 46.65
CA PHE A 7 -40.27 -11.87 47.05
C PHE A 7 -39.49 -10.74 46.33
N THR A 8 -39.99 -10.09 45.25
CA THR A 8 -40.93 -8.92 45.15
C THR A 8 -40.35 -7.52 45.39
N THR A 9 -40.46 -6.66 44.35
CA THR A 9 -40.79 -5.21 44.35
C THR A 9 -39.94 -4.18 45.11
N GLY A 10 -39.54 -3.11 44.39
CA GLY A 10 -39.14 -1.81 44.97
C GLY A 10 -38.69 -0.81 43.89
N THR A 11 -39.31 0.38 43.79
CA THR A 11 -39.03 1.37 42.73
C THR A 11 -38.92 2.81 43.23
N ARG A 12 -37.94 3.57 42.72
CA ARG A 12 -37.79 5.06 42.83
C ARG A 12 -37.54 5.59 44.27
N PRO A 13 -37.22 6.90 44.45
CA PRO A 13 -36.43 7.82 43.60
C PRO A 13 -35.27 8.51 44.38
N ARG A 14 -34.43 9.30 43.69
CA ARG A 14 -33.68 10.49 44.17
C ARG A 14 -32.76 11.02 43.06
N ASP A 15 -32.33 12.28 43.04
CA ASP A 15 -33.08 13.54 43.21
C ASP A 15 -32.30 14.67 42.51
N ALA A 16 -32.95 15.77 42.13
CA ALA A 16 -32.30 16.85 41.39
C ALA A 16 -31.54 17.81 42.32
N ARG A 17 -30.32 18.24 41.91
CA ARG A 17 -29.65 19.38 42.55
C ARG A 17 -29.18 20.41 41.51
N LYS A 18 -29.96 21.48 41.38
CA LYS A 18 -29.68 22.63 40.50
C LYS A 18 -28.47 23.41 41.03
N ARG A 19 -27.61 23.90 40.13
CA ARG A 19 -26.93 25.19 40.29
C ARG A 19 -27.14 26.01 39.01
N ARG A 20 -27.34 27.31 39.20
CA ARG A 20 -27.60 28.31 38.15
C ARG A 20 -26.45 29.33 38.15
N LEU A 21 -26.42 30.12 37.06
CA LEU A 21 -25.75 31.42 36.90
C LEU A 21 -24.23 31.37 36.65
N SER A 22 -23.66 32.20 35.77
CA SER A 22 -24.23 33.31 34.96
C SER A 22 -23.81 33.24 33.48
N LEU A 23 -24.55 33.91 32.60
CA LEU A 23 -23.97 34.44 31.37
C LEU A 23 -23.23 35.75 31.68
N THR A 24 -22.05 35.92 31.10
CA THR A 24 -21.47 37.23 30.79
C THR A 24 -20.90 37.15 29.39
N ALA A 25 -21.59 37.76 28.43
CA ALA A 25 -21.02 38.00 27.11
C ALA A 25 -20.18 39.29 27.16
N LEU A 26 -18.90 39.19 26.81
CA LEU A 26 -18.15 40.32 26.27
C LEU A 26 -17.76 39.93 24.84
N GLY A 27 -18.16 40.74 23.86
CA GLY A 27 -17.70 40.60 22.50
C GLY A 27 -16.32 41.25 22.32
N LEU A 28 -15.53 40.70 21.39
CA LEU A 28 -14.45 41.42 20.74
C LEU A 28 -14.76 41.44 19.23
N ALA A 29 -14.58 42.62 18.62
CA ALA A 29 -15.02 42.89 17.27
C ALA A 29 -14.10 42.26 16.21
N PRO A 30 -14.60 41.99 14.98
CA PRO A 30 -13.73 41.71 13.85
C PRO A 30 -12.89 42.95 13.52
N VAL A 31 -11.57 42.84 13.66
CA VAL A 31 -10.64 43.90 13.20
C VAL A 31 -10.54 43.79 11.68
N ILE A 32 -11.33 44.63 11.00
CA ILE A 32 -11.20 44.86 9.56
C ILE A 32 -9.89 45.61 9.33
N VAL A 33 -8.94 44.98 8.64
CA VAL A 33 -7.79 45.69 8.03
C VAL A 33 -8.15 45.95 6.58
N ALA A 34 -8.43 47.21 6.25
CA ALA A 34 -8.67 47.67 4.88
C ALA A 34 -7.48 48.51 4.40
N GLY A 35 -7.06 48.30 3.15
CA GLY A 35 -5.89 48.93 2.55
C GLY A 35 -4.75 47.94 2.29
N GLY A 36 -4.42 47.55 1.05
CA GLY A 36 -5.18 47.73 -0.19
C GLY A 36 -4.34 48.25 -1.36
N LEU A 37 -4.10 47.38 -2.34
CA LEU A 37 -3.88 47.79 -3.74
C LEU A 37 -4.40 46.69 -4.66
N VAL A 38 -5.36 47.00 -5.52
CA VAL A 38 -5.84 46.09 -6.56
C VAL A 38 -5.09 46.41 -7.85
N LEU A 39 -4.25 45.49 -8.30
CA LEU A 39 -3.79 45.44 -9.69
C LEU A 39 -4.53 44.30 -10.38
N GLY A 40 -5.64 44.66 -11.03
CA GLY A 40 -6.49 43.70 -11.72
C GLY A 40 -5.82 43.18 -13.00
N THR A 41 -5.63 41.87 -13.08
CA THR A 41 -5.67 41.14 -14.35
C THR A 41 -6.93 40.28 -14.32
N GLY A 42 -7.75 40.40 -15.35
CA GLY A 42 -9.03 39.69 -15.42
C GLY A 42 -8.81 38.21 -15.67
N PHE A 43 -9.13 37.37 -14.69
CA PHE A 43 -9.45 35.97 -14.98
C PHE A 43 -10.92 35.92 -15.41
N ASP A 44 -11.17 35.42 -16.62
CA ASP A 44 -12.53 35.15 -17.08
C ASP A 44 -13.25 34.28 -16.05
N SER A 45 -14.47 34.69 -15.70
CA SER A 45 -15.38 33.85 -14.92
C SER A 45 -15.91 32.73 -15.82
N ALA A 46 -15.13 31.67 -15.98
CA ALA A 46 -15.66 30.39 -16.40
C ALA A 46 -16.78 29.98 -15.41
N ASP A 47 -17.93 29.57 -15.92
CA ASP A 47 -19.12 29.32 -15.10
C ASP A 47 -18.89 28.20 -14.07
N ASP A 48 -18.55 28.57 -12.84
CA ASP A 48 -18.48 27.67 -11.69
C ASP A 48 -19.90 27.15 -11.37
N VAL A 49 -20.23 25.96 -11.87
CA VAL A 49 -21.52 25.32 -11.61
C VAL A 49 -21.60 24.92 -10.14
N GLU A 50 -22.45 25.61 -9.40
CA GLU A 50 -22.77 25.29 -8.02
C GLU A 50 -23.34 23.86 -7.92
N LEU A 51 -22.55 22.93 -7.36
CA LEU A 51 -23.07 21.66 -6.86
C LEU A 51 -24.05 22.00 -5.72
N ALA A 52 -25.34 22.08 -6.05
CA ALA A 52 -26.47 22.52 -5.21
C ALA A 52 -26.12 22.50 -3.72
N ALA A 53 -25.76 23.67 -3.17
CA ALA A 53 -24.90 23.74 -2.00
C ALA A 53 -25.39 22.88 -0.83
N ASN A 54 -24.49 22.07 -0.29
CA ASN A 54 -24.73 21.04 0.74
C ASN A 54 -25.43 19.73 0.26
N GLY A 55 -25.60 19.52 -1.05
CA GLY A 55 -26.07 18.25 -1.63
C GLY A 55 -25.02 17.11 -1.57
N PRO A 56 -25.43 15.84 -1.40
CA PRO A 56 -24.51 14.71 -1.30
C PRO A 56 -23.87 14.34 -2.65
N VAL A 57 -22.53 14.35 -2.70
CA VAL A 57 -21.74 14.11 -3.92
C VAL A 57 -21.74 12.62 -4.25
N THR A 58 -22.21 12.25 -5.43
CA THR A 58 -22.22 10.85 -5.89
C THR A 58 -21.15 10.64 -6.96
N LEU A 59 -20.23 9.70 -6.71
CA LEU A 59 -19.16 9.31 -7.63
C LEU A 59 -19.56 8.02 -8.36
N ILE A 60 -19.45 8.04 -9.68
CA ILE A 60 -19.59 6.86 -10.55
C ILE A 60 -18.17 6.44 -10.93
N GLY A 61 -17.77 5.22 -10.57
CA GLY A 61 -16.39 4.78 -10.74
C GLY A 61 -16.25 3.34 -11.22
N HIS A 62 -15.00 2.99 -11.55
CA HIS A 62 -14.66 1.75 -12.25
C HIS A 62 -13.42 1.10 -11.64
N GLY A 63 -13.32 -0.24 -11.69
CA GLY A 63 -12.17 -1.00 -11.22
C GLY A 63 -11.85 -0.90 -9.72
N HIS A 64 -10.69 -1.43 -9.33
CA HIS A 64 -10.18 -1.46 -7.97
C HIS A 64 -8.64 -1.52 -7.97
N GLY A 65 -8.01 -0.51 -7.38
CA GLY A 65 -6.56 -0.29 -7.39
C GLY A 65 -6.13 0.85 -8.34
N HIS A 66 -4.81 1.05 -8.40
CA HIS A 66 -4.15 2.07 -9.23
C HIS A 66 -4.25 1.77 -10.75
N GLY A 67 -4.64 0.56 -11.15
CA GLY A 67 -4.90 0.20 -12.55
C GLY A 67 -3.67 0.11 -13.45
N ARG A 68 -2.45 0.17 -12.90
CA ARG A 68 -1.20 0.04 -13.68
C ARG A 68 -0.82 -1.44 -13.84
N GLY A 69 -0.20 -1.76 -14.99
CA GLY A 69 0.22 -3.12 -15.32
C GLY A 69 -0.96 -4.11 -15.44
N LEU A 70 -0.84 -5.29 -14.85
CA LEU A 70 -1.82 -6.37 -15.02
C LEU A 70 -3.08 -6.18 -14.16
N GLY A 71 -4.24 -6.21 -14.80
CA GLY A 71 -5.53 -6.37 -14.12
C GLY A 71 -5.76 -7.83 -13.75
N GLN A 72 -5.95 -8.15 -12.48
CA GLN A 72 -6.13 -9.56 -12.04
C GLN A 72 -7.45 -10.15 -12.56
N TRP A 73 -8.57 -9.45 -12.37
CA TRP A 73 -9.85 -9.84 -12.97
C TRP A 73 -9.82 -9.78 -14.51
N GLY A 74 -9.03 -8.87 -15.08
CA GLY A 74 -8.72 -8.81 -16.51
C GLY A 74 -8.07 -10.09 -17.02
N ALA A 75 -6.93 -10.46 -16.44
CA ALA A 75 -6.21 -11.70 -16.73
C ALA A 75 -7.11 -12.94 -16.58
N TYR A 76 -7.97 -12.99 -15.55
CA TYR A 76 -8.93 -14.08 -15.37
C TYR A 76 -9.99 -14.11 -16.47
N GLY A 77 -10.58 -12.96 -16.82
CA GLY A 77 -11.54 -12.84 -17.92
C GLY A 77 -10.96 -13.20 -19.28
N TYR A 78 -9.66 -12.95 -19.50
CA TYR A 78 -8.92 -13.40 -20.68
C TYR A 78 -8.59 -14.91 -20.65
N ALA A 79 -8.16 -15.45 -19.51
CA ALA A 79 -7.90 -16.89 -19.36
C ALA A 79 -9.16 -17.74 -19.63
N LYS A 80 -10.33 -17.30 -19.11
CA LYS A 80 -11.64 -17.91 -19.42
C LYS A 80 -12.05 -17.80 -20.90
N LYS A 81 -11.43 -16.90 -21.66
CA LYS A 81 -11.56 -16.75 -23.12
C LYS A 81 -10.42 -17.46 -23.88
N GLY A 82 -9.73 -18.41 -23.24
CA GLY A 82 -8.67 -19.22 -23.85
C GLY A 82 -7.33 -18.52 -24.06
N TRP A 83 -7.07 -17.37 -23.43
CA TRP A 83 -5.78 -16.70 -23.55
C TRP A 83 -4.72 -17.37 -22.68
N SER A 84 -3.59 -17.73 -23.27
CA SER A 84 -2.42 -18.21 -22.53
C SER A 84 -1.76 -17.09 -21.71
N ALA A 85 -1.05 -17.47 -20.65
CA ALA A 85 -0.31 -16.56 -19.78
C ALA A 85 0.64 -15.66 -20.58
N SER A 86 1.31 -16.23 -21.59
CA SER A 86 2.21 -15.51 -22.50
C SER A 86 1.49 -14.39 -23.30
N ARG A 87 0.23 -14.61 -23.69
CA ARG A 87 -0.62 -13.60 -24.36
C ARG A 87 -1.10 -12.53 -23.38
N ILE A 88 -1.57 -12.94 -22.19
CA ILE A 88 -1.98 -12.04 -21.10
C ILE A 88 -0.83 -11.09 -20.72
N LEU A 89 0.37 -11.63 -20.51
CA LEU A 89 1.57 -10.86 -20.17
C LEU A 89 1.98 -9.89 -21.29
N ARG A 90 1.87 -10.27 -22.57
CA ARG A 90 2.15 -9.34 -23.68
C ARG A 90 1.13 -8.20 -23.80
N HIS A 91 -0.11 -8.44 -23.38
CA HIS A 91 -1.16 -7.44 -23.42
C HIS A 91 -0.99 -6.37 -22.32
N PHE A 92 -0.75 -6.79 -21.07
CA PHE A 92 -0.58 -5.86 -19.95
C PHE A 92 0.82 -5.23 -19.84
N TYR A 93 1.86 -5.94 -20.28
CA TYR A 93 3.26 -5.47 -20.22
C TYR A 93 3.81 -5.21 -21.62
N GLY A 94 3.11 -4.36 -22.38
CA GLY A 94 3.58 -3.87 -23.68
C GLY A 94 4.97 -3.22 -23.58
N GLY A 95 5.77 -3.34 -24.64
CA GLY A 95 7.17 -2.87 -24.65
C GLY A 95 8.18 -3.80 -23.96
N THR A 96 7.74 -4.84 -23.25
CA THR A 96 8.65 -5.84 -22.64
C THR A 96 8.78 -7.11 -23.47
N THR A 97 9.95 -7.74 -23.45
CA THR A 97 10.16 -9.09 -23.97
C THR A 97 9.87 -10.14 -22.88
N ALA A 98 9.74 -11.41 -23.29
CA ALA A 98 9.80 -12.52 -22.36
C ALA A 98 11.28 -12.88 -22.12
N GLY A 99 11.65 -13.14 -20.87
CA GLY A 99 12.99 -13.56 -20.50
C GLY A 99 12.96 -14.67 -19.45
N LYS A 100 14.15 -15.07 -19.02
CA LYS A 100 14.35 -16.00 -17.91
C LYS A 100 15.32 -15.36 -16.92
N ALA A 101 14.94 -15.34 -15.65
CA ALA A 101 15.85 -15.00 -14.57
C ALA A 101 16.60 -16.25 -14.12
N ASP A 102 17.81 -16.05 -13.61
CA ASP A 102 18.55 -17.10 -12.92
C ASP A 102 17.88 -17.52 -11.62
N ARG A 103 18.34 -18.65 -11.09
CA ARG A 103 17.81 -19.31 -9.89
C ARG A 103 18.27 -18.65 -8.59
N SER A 104 18.09 -17.34 -8.50
CA SER A 104 18.50 -16.52 -7.36
C SER A 104 17.74 -16.87 -6.09
N GLU A 105 18.46 -16.95 -4.97
CA GLU A 105 17.85 -16.78 -3.65
C GLU A 105 17.75 -15.29 -3.31
N ILE A 106 16.68 -14.93 -2.61
CA ILE A 106 16.38 -13.57 -2.15
C ILE A 106 16.17 -13.57 -0.63
N ASP A 107 16.50 -12.46 0.04
CA ASP A 107 16.20 -12.27 1.45
C ASP A 107 14.90 -11.45 1.61
N VAL A 108 13.92 -12.03 2.27
CA VAL A 108 12.64 -11.37 2.60
C VAL A 108 12.60 -11.05 4.08
N ILE A 109 12.45 -9.77 4.43
CA ILE A 109 12.29 -9.31 5.81
C ILE A 109 10.92 -9.76 6.33
N LEU A 110 10.92 -10.49 7.45
CA LEU A 110 9.70 -10.90 8.13
C LEU A 110 9.36 -9.85 9.20
N THR A 111 8.59 -8.82 8.83
CA THR A 111 8.38 -7.60 9.64
C THR A 111 7.86 -7.90 11.05
N ASN A 112 7.04 -8.93 11.19
CA ASN A 112 6.42 -9.33 12.46
C ASN A 112 7.25 -10.38 13.25
N ARG A 113 8.58 -10.41 13.06
CA ARG A 113 9.49 -11.39 13.70
C ARG A 113 10.74 -10.74 14.31
N GLY A 114 10.86 -10.85 15.63
CA GLY A 114 12.06 -10.47 16.39
C GLY A 114 13.00 -11.64 16.74
N SER A 115 12.61 -12.88 16.50
CA SER A 115 13.41 -14.07 16.81
C SER A 115 13.16 -15.23 15.84
N VAL A 116 14.12 -16.15 15.75
CA VAL A 116 14.02 -17.41 14.99
C VAL A 116 14.06 -18.58 15.96
N SER A 117 12.97 -19.31 16.06
CA SER A 117 12.89 -20.59 16.79
C SER A 117 12.03 -21.55 15.97
N VAL A 118 12.66 -22.57 15.39
CA VAL A 118 12.09 -23.39 14.31
C VAL A 118 12.41 -24.88 14.47
N ARG A 119 11.62 -25.72 13.80
CA ARG A 119 11.85 -27.16 13.59
C ARG A 119 11.50 -27.55 12.15
N ALA A 120 11.97 -28.71 11.71
CA ALA A 120 11.55 -29.35 10.46
C ALA A 120 11.26 -30.84 10.71
N VAL A 121 10.42 -31.46 9.87
CA VAL A 121 10.02 -32.87 10.03
C VAL A 121 11.15 -33.82 9.62
N ALA A 122 11.86 -33.49 8.55
CA ALA A 122 13.02 -34.25 8.07
C ALA A 122 14.31 -33.98 8.86
N GLY A 123 14.31 -33.00 9.78
CA GLY A 123 15.53 -32.35 10.25
C GLY A 123 15.95 -31.19 9.35
N MET A 124 17.09 -30.57 9.67
CA MET A 124 17.56 -29.30 9.10
C MET A 124 19.07 -29.14 9.29
N ARG A 125 19.69 -28.07 8.80
CA ARG A 125 21.12 -27.76 8.94
C ARG A 125 21.32 -26.44 9.68
N VAL A 126 22.44 -26.32 10.41
CA VAL A 126 22.85 -25.07 11.05
C VAL A 126 24.36 -25.07 11.30
N GLY A 127 25.08 -24.02 10.87
CA GLY A 127 26.54 -23.94 11.01
C GLY A 127 27.27 -25.13 10.38
N GLY A 128 26.79 -25.61 9.22
CA GLY A 128 27.30 -26.81 8.53
C GLY A 128 26.91 -28.15 9.18
N GLN A 129 26.35 -28.16 10.39
CA GLN A 129 25.95 -29.35 11.13
C GLN A 129 24.51 -29.76 10.81
N THR A 130 24.26 -31.07 10.70
CA THR A 130 22.89 -31.61 10.64
C THR A 130 22.23 -31.58 12.02
N VAL A 131 20.92 -31.34 12.02
CA VAL A 131 19.99 -31.36 13.15
C VAL A 131 18.92 -32.41 12.86
N ALA A 132 18.70 -33.33 13.79
CA ALA A 132 17.86 -34.51 13.57
C ALA A 132 16.36 -34.18 13.56
N PRO A 133 15.51 -35.03 12.95
CA PRO A 133 14.06 -35.02 13.17
C PRO A 133 13.69 -34.89 14.66
N GLY A 134 12.65 -34.11 14.96
CA GLY A 134 12.17 -33.87 16.32
C GLY A 134 12.92 -32.77 17.09
N GLN A 135 14.20 -32.53 16.80
CA GLN A 135 14.95 -31.40 17.36
C GLN A 135 14.44 -30.05 16.83
N ALA A 136 14.78 -28.98 17.55
CA ALA A 136 14.53 -27.60 17.12
C ALA A 136 15.82 -26.77 17.21
N VAL A 137 15.82 -25.58 16.59
CA VAL A 137 16.90 -24.60 16.72
C VAL A 137 16.32 -23.25 17.09
N SER A 138 16.94 -22.60 18.06
CA SER A 138 16.71 -21.19 18.41
C SER A 138 17.95 -20.36 18.12
N LEU A 139 17.82 -19.24 17.43
CA LEU A 139 18.93 -18.32 17.14
C LEU A 139 18.97 -17.18 18.16
N ALA A 140 20.15 -16.94 18.74
CA ALA A 140 20.44 -15.85 19.66
C ALA A 140 21.70 -15.11 19.15
N GLY A 141 21.49 -14.03 18.40
CA GLY A 141 22.58 -13.32 17.72
C GLY A 141 23.33 -14.23 16.73
N GLY A 142 24.66 -14.31 16.87
CA GLY A 142 25.52 -15.19 16.08
C GLY A 142 25.65 -16.64 16.58
N THR A 143 24.75 -17.10 17.44
CA THR A 143 24.76 -18.45 18.02
C THR A 143 23.43 -19.15 17.80
N ALA A 144 23.48 -20.39 17.31
CA ALA A 144 22.35 -21.28 17.19
C ALA A 144 22.37 -22.34 18.29
N ASN A 145 21.29 -22.41 19.07
CA ASN A 145 21.08 -23.40 20.11
C ASN A 145 20.16 -24.50 19.57
N ILE A 146 20.71 -25.69 19.36
CA ILE A 146 19.96 -26.90 19.00
C ILE A 146 19.37 -27.47 20.29
N THR A 147 18.05 -27.64 20.34
CA THR A 147 17.30 -28.14 21.49
C THR A 147 16.67 -29.50 21.19
N SER A 148 16.33 -30.27 22.23
CA SER A 148 15.68 -31.58 22.10
C SER A 148 14.25 -31.54 21.53
N GLY A 149 13.72 -30.33 21.32
CA GLY A 149 12.43 -30.02 20.73
C GLY A 149 12.11 -28.54 20.91
N CYS A 150 10.95 -28.09 20.42
CA CYS A 150 10.49 -26.71 20.63
C CYS A 150 10.34 -26.42 22.13
N GLY A 151 11.12 -25.48 22.67
CA GLY A 151 11.16 -25.15 24.10
C GLY A 151 11.88 -26.18 24.99
N GLY A 152 12.48 -27.22 24.41
CA GLY A 152 13.28 -28.20 25.16
C GLY A 152 14.66 -27.67 25.57
N PRO A 153 15.38 -28.39 26.47
CA PRO A 153 16.75 -28.06 26.84
C PRO A 153 17.71 -28.03 25.63
N ILE A 154 18.77 -27.24 25.74
CA ILE A 154 19.84 -27.16 24.75
C ILE A 154 20.64 -28.47 24.78
N VAL A 155 20.78 -29.09 23.61
CA VAL A 155 21.58 -30.30 23.37
C VAL A 155 22.98 -29.93 22.87
N ARG A 156 23.07 -28.89 22.03
CA ARG A 156 24.32 -28.39 21.45
C ARG A 156 24.16 -26.94 20.97
N SER A 157 25.20 -26.13 21.10
CA SER A 157 25.26 -24.79 20.48
C SER A 157 26.34 -24.74 19.39
N VAL A 158 26.09 -23.99 18.32
CA VAL A 158 27.04 -23.74 17.23
C VAL A 158 27.01 -22.27 16.81
N ARG A 159 28.09 -21.77 16.18
CA ARG A 159 28.09 -20.42 15.58
C ARG A 159 27.35 -20.46 14.24
N ALA A 160 26.23 -19.73 14.15
CA ALA A 160 25.44 -19.57 12.94
C ALA A 160 24.43 -18.42 13.11
N THR A 161 24.08 -17.75 12.02
CA THR A 161 23.02 -16.72 11.94
C THR A 161 21.80 -17.15 11.14
N PHE A 162 21.82 -18.35 10.54
CA PHE A 162 20.74 -18.94 9.77
C PHE A 162 20.52 -20.41 10.14
N VAL A 163 19.26 -20.85 10.11
CA VAL A 163 18.85 -22.26 10.06
C VAL A 163 18.50 -22.59 8.62
N GLU A 164 19.10 -23.63 8.09
CA GLU A 164 19.02 -24.04 6.68
C GLU A 164 18.18 -25.33 6.53
N PRO A 165 17.53 -25.56 5.39
CA PRO A 165 17.00 -26.88 5.04
C PRO A 165 18.12 -27.91 4.84
N LEU A 166 17.80 -29.19 4.63
CA LEU A 166 18.83 -30.21 4.36
C LEU A 166 19.43 -30.01 2.97
N HIS A 167 18.61 -29.64 1.99
CA HIS A 167 18.99 -29.38 0.61
C HIS A 167 18.84 -27.91 0.21
N ALA A 168 19.83 -27.36 -0.50
CA ALA A 168 19.76 -26.02 -1.09
C ALA A 168 18.95 -26.00 -2.41
N GLY A 169 18.47 -24.83 -2.84
CA GLY A 169 17.75 -24.65 -4.11
C GLY A 169 16.23 -24.94 -4.05
N PRO A 170 15.53 -24.83 -5.19
CA PRO A 170 14.07 -24.96 -5.26
C PRO A 170 13.56 -26.41 -5.12
N SER A 171 12.24 -26.56 -5.02
CA SER A 171 11.53 -27.86 -5.09
C SER A 171 11.87 -28.85 -3.97
N ARG A 172 12.29 -28.32 -2.80
CA ARG A 172 12.61 -29.08 -1.58
C ARG A 172 11.43 -29.95 -1.11
N PRO A 173 11.68 -31.17 -0.59
CA PRO A 173 10.68 -32.01 0.07
C PRO A 173 9.89 -31.28 1.15
N ALA A 174 8.59 -31.59 1.28
CA ALA A 174 7.71 -30.92 2.25
C ALA A 174 8.13 -31.13 3.72
N GLY A 175 8.92 -32.16 4.01
CA GLY A 175 9.47 -32.42 5.34
C GLY A 175 10.56 -31.43 5.78
N GLU A 176 11.20 -30.72 4.85
CA GLU A 176 12.26 -29.72 5.13
C GLU A 176 11.72 -28.30 5.34
N ILE A 177 10.39 -28.12 5.30
CA ILE A 177 9.75 -26.81 5.49
C ILE A 177 9.95 -26.36 6.96
N LEU A 178 10.73 -25.30 7.14
CA LEU A 178 11.03 -24.74 8.45
C LEU A 178 9.75 -24.18 9.09
N THR A 179 9.41 -24.70 10.26
CA THR A 179 8.16 -24.42 10.98
C THR A 179 8.49 -23.74 12.30
N PHE A 180 8.02 -22.50 12.49
CA PHE A 180 8.21 -21.74 13.73
C PHE A 180 7.54 -22.44 14.92
N CYS A 181 8.31 -22.64 16.00
CA CYS A 181 7.91 -23.41 17.17
C CYS A 181 6.65 -22.88 17.87
N GLY A 182 6.56 -21.56 18.10
CA GLY A 182 5.40 -20.96 18.77
C GLY A 182 4.18 -20.77 17.86
N SER A 183 4.38 -20.15 16.70
CA SER A 183 3.27 -19.74 15.82
C SER A 183 2.80 -20.81 14.82
N GLY A 184 3.51 -21.92 14.66
CA GLY A 184 3.24 -22.92 13.62
C GLY A 184 3.48 -22.46 12.17
N ALA A 185 3.81 -21.18 11.94
CA ALA A 185 4.07 -20.59 10.64
C ALA A 185 5.23 -21.28 9.89
N LYS A 186 5.05 -21.49 8.59
CA LYS A 186 5.92 -22.32 7.74
C LYS A 186 6.61 -21.51 6.65
N TYR A 187 7.88 -21.81 6.36
CA TYR A 187 8.67 -21.16 5.30
C TYR A 187 9.54 -22.16 4.54
N ARG A 188 9.77 -21.89 3.25
CA ARG A 188 10.79 -22.58 2.42
C ARG A 188 12.12 -21.85 2.54
N GLY A 189 13.22 -22.51 2.18
CA GLY A 189 14.55 -21.94 2.30
C GLY A 189 15.00 -21.81 3.76
N ALA A 190 15.94 -20.91 4.02
CA ALA A 190 16.55 -20.70 5.33
C ALA A 190 15.87 -19.56 6.11
N LEU A 191 15.92 -19.62 7.44
CA LEU A 191 15.44 -18.57 8.34
C LEU A 191 16.58 -18.10 9.24
N GLY A 192 16.81 -16.80 9.30
CA GLY A 192 17.97 -16.25 9.99
C GLY A 192 17.87 -14.77 10.32
N PHE A 193 19.02 -14.20 10.69
CA PHE A 193 19.18 -12.77 10.94
C PHE A 193 20.08 -12.13 9.88
N ALA A 194 19.62 -11.03 9.29
CA ALA A 194 20.42 -10.16 8.43
C ALA A 194 20.08 -8.69 8.74
N GLY A 195 21.10 -7.83 8.86
CA GLY A 195 20.90 -6.40 9.17
C GLY A 195 20.12 -6.13 10.47
N GLY A 196 20.16 -7.04 11.45
CA GLY A 196 19.39 -6.94 12.70
C GLY A 196 17.89 -7.27 12.58
N ARG A 197 17.37 -7.58 11.37
CA ARG A 197 16.00 -8.08 11.16
C ARG A 197 16.01 -9.60 10.99
N VAL A 198 14.88 -10.24 11.30
CA VAL A 198 14.65 -11.64 10.89
C VAL A 198 14.34 -11.68 9.40
N VAL A 199 15.01 -12.56 8.67
CA VAL A 199 14.82 -12.75 7.23
C VAL A 199 14.57 -14.20 6.87
N ASN A 200 13.80 -14.42 5.81
CA ASN A 200 13.70 -15.69 5.11
C ASN A 200 14.51 -15.61 3.80
N ARG A 201 15.61 -16.37 3.74
CA ARG A 201 16.39 -16.56 2.51
C ARG A 201 15.76 -17.67 1.70
N VAL A 202 15.22 -17.36 0.54
CA VAL A 202 14.37 -18.28 -0.24
C VAL A 202 14.61 -18.12 -1.73
N HIS A 203 14.60 -19.24 -2.47
CA HIS A 203 14.68 -19.23 -3.93
C HIS A 203 13.47 -18.51 -4.53
N ILE A 204 13.68 -17.68 -5.56
CA ILE A 204 12.63 -16.80 -6.10
C ILE A 204 11.34 -17.55 -6.52
N ASP A 205 11.43 -18.75 -7.12
CA ASP A 205 10.25 -19.55 -7.46
C ASP A 205 9.49 -20.11 -6.23
N ASP A 206 10.17 -20.29 -5.10
CA ASP A 206 9.54 -20.71 -3.84
C ASP A 206 8.98 -19.49 -3.07
N TYR A 207 9.54 -18.29 -3.24
CA TYR A 207 8.94 -17.04 -2.77
C TYR A 207 7.58 -16.79 -3.44
N VAL A 208 7.50 -16.92 -4.77
CA VAL A 208 6.26 -16.72 -5.54
C VAL A 208 5.11 -17.62 -5.05
N LYS A 209 5.39 -18.82 -4.53
CA LYS A 209 4.39 -19.72 -3.94
C LYS A 209 3.77 -19.17 -2.66
N GLY A 210 4.53 -18.43 -1.85
CA GLY A 210 4.03 -17.74 -0.66
C GLY A 210 3.34 -16.40 -0.94
N VAL A 211 3.55 -15.81 -2.12
CA VAL A 211 2.88 -14.57 -2.58
C VAL A 211 1.56 -14.86 -3.29
N LEU A 212 1.52 -15.81 -4.22
CA LEU A 212 0.34 -16.05 -5.08
C LEU A 212 -0.99 -16.20 -4.31
N PRO A 213 -1.10 -16.99 -3.22
CA PRO A 213 -2.35 -17.15 -2.47
C PRO A 213 -2.83 -15.89 -1.73
N LYS A 214 -1.99 -14.85 -1.65
CA LYS A 214 -2.33 -13.54 -1.09
C LYS A 214 -2.81 -12.55 -2.16
N GLU A 215 -2.23 -12.62 -3.35
CA GLU A 215 -2.52 -11.70 -4.44
C GLU A 215 -3.62 -12.19 -5.39
N ILE A 216 -3.79 -13.51 -5.58
CA ILE A 216 -4.79 -14.08 -6.52
C ILE A 216 -5.48 -15.32 -5.94
N SER A 217 -6.78 -15.47 -6.19
CA SER A 217 -7.56 -16.58 -5.62
C SER A 217 -7.16 -17.93 -6.24
N PRO A 218 -6.71 -18.93 -5.46
CA PRO A 218 -6.34 -20.24 -5.99
C PRO A 218 -7.49 -20.96 -6.70
N GLY A 219 -8.73 -20.73 -6.25
CA GLY A 219 -9.95 -21.30 -6.85
C GLY A 219 -10.26 -20.80 -8.27
N TRP A 220 -9.58 -19.76 -8.75
CA TRP A 220 -9.69 -19.38 -10.16
C TRP A 220 -9.10 -20.43 -11.09
N ALA A 221 -8.16 -21.28 -10.65
CA ALA A 221 -7.63 -22.37 -11.47
C ALA A 221 -8.74 -23.30 -11.97
N ASP A 222 -9.63 -23.71 -11.06
CA ASP A 222 -10.75 -24.60 -11.33
C ASP A 222 -11.86 -23.91 -12.16
N GLY A 223 -11.92 -22.58 -12.13
CA GLY A 223 -12.84 -21.74 -12.91
C GLY A 223 -12.36 -21.35 -14.32
N GLY A 224 -11.29 -21.98 -14.83
CA GLY A 224 -10.69 -21.67 -16.14
C GLY A 224 -9.62 -20.57 -16.11
N GLY A 225 -9.19 -20.14 -14.92
CA GLY A 225 -8.23 -19.07 -14.68
C GLY A 225 -6.78 -19.50 -14.50
N ALA A 226 -6.42 -20.76 -14.76
CA ALA A 226 -5.06 -21.27 -14.55
C ALA A 226 -3.98 -20.44 -15.30
N GLU A 227 -4.27 -19.97 -16.52
CA GLU A 227 -3.38 -19.10 -17.28
C GLU A 227 -3.23 -17.68 -16.69
N ALA A 228 -4.25 -17.20 -15.96
CA ALA A 228 -4.17 -15.93 -15.23
C ALA A 228 -3.26 -16.05 -13.99
N ILE A 229 -3.33 -17.18 -13.28
CA ILE A 229 -2.44 -17.45 -12.13
C ILE A 229 -1.00 -17.63 -12.61
N LYS A 230 -0.76 -18.28 -13.76
CA LYS A 230 0.57 -18.32 -14.41
C LYS A 230 1.07 -16.93 -14.79
N ALA A 231 0.20 -16.05 -15.33
CA ALA A 231 0.58 -14.66 -15.61
C ALA A 231 0.93 -13.89 -14.32
N GLN A 232 0.13 -14.03 -13.25
CA GLN A 232 0.41 -13.44 -11.95
C GLN A 232 1.73 -13.97 -11.35
N ALA A 233 2.08 -15.23 -11.55
CA ALA A 233 3.34 -15.82 -11.08
C ALA A 233 4.56 -15.15 -11.74
N VAL A 234 4.50 -14.92 -13.06
CA VAL A 234 5.53 -14.19 -13.81
C VAL A 234 5.59 -12.72 -13.39
N ALA A 235 4.43 -12.08 -13.17
CA ALA A 235 4.38 -10.70 -12.68
C ALA A 235 5.00 -10.54 -11.28
N ALA A 236 4.67 -11.40 -10.32
CA ALA A 236 5.25 -11.37 -8.99
C ALA A 236 6.77 -11.64 -9.03
N ARG A 237 7.20 -12.66 -9.76
CA ARG A 237 8.63 -12.98 -9.95
C ARG A 237 9.42 -11.79 -10.50
N THR A 238 8.89 -11.15 -11.54
CA THR A 238 9.58 -10.04 -12.20
C THR A 238 9.57 -8.78 -11.32
N TYR A 239 8.46 -8.46 -10.66
CA TYR A 239 8.36 -7.35 -9.70
C TYR A 239 9.44 -7.43 -8.61
N ALA A 240 9.56 -8.57 -7.93
CA ALA A 240 10.51 -8.73 -6.84
C ALA A 240 11.98 -8.64 -7.32
N LEU A 241 12.29 -9.19 -8.49
CA LEU A 241 13.63 -9.09 -9.09
C LEU A 241 13.96 -7.68 -9.60
N ALA A 242 12.97 -6.94 -10.11
CA ALA A 242 13.12 -5.54 -10.51
C ALA A 242 13.40 -4.66 -9.28
N ALA A 243 12.61 -4.81 -8.22
CA ALA A 243 12.81 -4.11 -6.94
C ALA A 243 14.20 -4.40 -6.33
N LEU A 244 14.65 -5.65 -6.33
CA LEU A 244 15.99 -6.01 -5.83
C LEU A 244 17.13 -5.42 -6.68
N ALA A 245 16.95 -5.33 -8.01
CA ALA A 245 17.90 -4.68 -8.91
C ALA A 245 17.96 -3.15 -8.70
N ASP A 246 16.90 -2.57 -8.15
CA ASP A 246 16.75 -1.16 -7.74
C ASP A 246 17.21 -0.93 -6.28
N GLY A 247 17.88 -1.90 -5.65
CA GLY A 247 18.40 -1.82 -4.28
C GLY A 247 17.36 -1.97 -3.17
N LYS A 248 16.06 -2.11 -3.50
CA LYS A 248 14.99 -2.26 -2.50
C LYS A 248 15.09 -3.60 -1.77
N ARG A 249 15.13 -3.53 -0.44
CA ARG A 249 14.98 -4.70 0.45
C ARG A 249 13.52 -5.15 0.45
N ILE A 250 13.29 -6.43 0.14
CA ILE A 250 11.94 -7.02 0.10
C ILE A 250 11.45 -7.35 1.51
N ASP A 251 10.19 -7.06 1.78
CA ASP A 251 9.47 -7.35 3.03
C ASP A 251 8.24 -8.23 2.79
N ASP A 252 7.63 -8.74 3.87
CA ASP A 252 6.45 -9.62 3.83
C ASP A 252 5.09 -8.90 3.70
N THR A 253 5.08 -7.59 3.45
CA THR A 253 3.88 -6.74 3.47
C THR A 253 3.53 -6.12 2.11
N GLN A 254 2.46 -5.31 2.07
CA GLN A 254 2.04 -4.56 0.89
C GLN A 254 3.03 -3.45 0.45
N ASN A 255 4.07 -3.15 1.23
CA ASN A 255 5.16 -2.31 0.74
C ASN A 255 5.95 -3.01 -0.39
N SER A 256 6.09 -4.33 -0.32
CA SER A 256 6.67 -5.15 -1.38
C SER A 256 5.60 -6.03 -2.05
N GLN A 257 5.40 -7.26 -1.57
CA GLN A 257 4.28 -8.13 -1.93
C GLN A 257 3.92 -8.96 -0.69
N VAL A 258 2.63 -9.28 -0.48
CA VAL A 258 2.23 -9.94 0.77
C VAL A 258 2.71 -11.39 0.76
N TYR A 259 3.75 -11.70 1.53
CA TYR A 259 4.40 -13.01 1.55
C TYR A 259 3.97 -13.82 2.78
N GLY A 260 3.08 -14.80 2.59
CA GLY A 260 2.61 -15.67 3.66
C GLY A 260 3.49 -16.89 3.96
N GLY A 261 4.65 -17.00 3.30
CA GLY A 261 5.51 -18.19 3.35
C GLY A 261 4.82 -19.46 2.87
N ALA A 262 5.37 -20.62 3.27
CA ALA A 262 4.78 -21.93 3.02
C ALA A 262 3.50 -22.21 3.84
N SER A 263 3.13 -21.27 4.71
CA SER A 263 1.92 -21.38 5.54
C SER A 263 0.62 -21.14 4.77
N VAL A 264 0.68 -20.55 3.58
CA VAL A 264 -0.50 -20.17 2.77
C VAL A 264 -0.56 -20.82 1.39
N GLU A 265 0.45 -21.63 1.04
CA GLU A 265 0.56 -22.30 -0.26
C GLU A 265 -0.67 -23.15 -0.61
N ASP A 266 -1.18 -22.97 -1.84
CA ASP A 266 -2.19 -23.83 -2.44
C ASP A 266 -1.59 -24.61 -3.62
N ARG A 267 -1.95 -25.88 -3.76
CA ARG A 267 -1.48 -26.74 -4.86
C ARG A 267 -1.72 -26.13 -6.25
N ARG A 268 -2.80 -25.36 -6.43
CA ARG A 268 -3.21 -24.71 -7.69
C ARG A 268 -2.30 -23.54 -8.04
N THR A 269 -1.96 -22.70 -7.07
CA THR A 269 -0.99 -21.60 -7.26
C THR A 269 0.43 -22.12 -7.38
N ASN A 270 0.79 -23.16 -6.63
CA ASN A 270 2.12 -23.78 -6.72
C ASN A 270 2.35 -24.37 -8.11
N ALA A 271 1.41 -25.14 -8.66
CA ALA A 271 1.50 -25.66 -10.02
C ALA A 271 1.67 -24.56 -11.10
N ALA A 272 1.08 -23.38 -10.89
CA ALA A 272 1.26 -22.23 -11.78
C ALA A 272 2.63 -21.53 -11.60
N ALA A 273 3.17 -21.47 -10.38
CA ALA A 273 4.53 -20.99 -10.11
C ALA A 273 5.58 -21.92 -10.72
N ASP A 274 5.45 -23.23 -10.48
CA ASP A 274 6.36 -24.27 -11.00
C ASP A 274 6.30 -24.36 -12.54
N ALA A 275 5.10 -24.31 -13.14
CA ALA A 275 4.94 -24.27 -14.60
C ALA A 275 5.45 -22.97 -15.26
N THR A 276 5.82 -21.95 -14.47
CA THR A 276 6.43 -20.71 -14.94
C THR A 276 7.83 -20.48 -14.35
N ALA A 277 8.48 -21.51 -13.80
CA ALA A 277 9.74 -21.38 -13.06
C ALA A 277 10.81 -20.57 -13.81
N GLY A 278 11.33 -19.53 -13.16
CA GLY A 278 12.29 -18.57 -13.71
C GLY A 278 11.77 -17.64 -14.83
N GLN A 279 10.53 -17.76 -15.33
CA GLN A 279 10.02 -16.91 -16.41
C GLN A 279 9.73 -15.48 -15.92
N VAL A 280 10.23 -14.48 -16.66
CA VAL A 280 10.13 -13.05 -16.32
C VAL A 280 9.79 -12.17 -17.52
N ARG A 281 9.49 -10.89 -17.28
CA ARG A 281 9.38 -9.83 -18.32
C ARG A 281 10.59 -8.91 -18.28
N LEU A 282 11.17 -8.58 -19.43
CA LEU A 282 12.35 -7.73 -19.50
C LEU A 282 12.07 -6.40 -20.22
N ALA A 283 12.54 -5.30 -19.64
CA ALA A 283 12.62 -3.97 -20.26
C ALA A 283 14.10 -3.59 -20.36
N ALA A 284 14.58 -3.20 -21.54
CA ALA A 284 16.01 -2.92 -21.79
C ALA A 284 16.96 -4.02 -21.26
N GLY A 285 16.54 -5.29 -21.34
CA GLY A 285 17.30 -6.46 -20.83
C GLY A 285 17.22 -6.70 -19.32
N LYS A 286 16.76 -5.73 -18.52
CA LYS A 286 16.58 -5.86 -17.06
C LYS A 286 15.17 -6.34 -16.69
N PRO A 287 14.93 -6.97 -15.53
CA PRO A 287 13.59 -7.26 -15.03
C PRO A 287 12.72 -6.00 -15.00
N ALA A 288 11.56 -6.05 -15.65
CA ALA A 288 10.63 -4.93 -15.65
C ALA A 288 9.84 -4.88 -14.33
N PHE A 289 9.66 -3.70 -13.75
CA PHE A 289 8.81 -3.51 -12.56
C PHE A 289 7.31 -3.75 -12.89
N THR A 290 6.91 -5.02 -12.93
CA THR A 290 5.59 -5.47 -13.40
C THR A 290 4.53 -5.32 -12.32
N GLU A 291 4.06 -4.09 -12.14
CA GLU A 291 2.90 -3.79 -11.30
C GLU A 291 1.65 -4.60 -11.72
N PHE A 292 0.73 -4.78 -10.78
CA PHE A 292 -0.57 -5.38 -11.01
C PHE A 292 -1.60 -4.81 -10.02
N SER A 293 -2.88 -4.88 -10.36
CA SER A 293 -3.96 -4.42 -9.50
C SER A 293 -5.22 -5.28 -9.67
N ALA A 294 -6.11 -5.26 -8.69
CA ALA A 294 -7.25 -6.16 -8.67
C ALA A 294 -8.13 -6.03 -9.93
N SER A 295 -8.52 -4.80 -10.29
CA SER A 295 -9.46 -4.56 -11.39
C SER A 295 -9.17 -3.22 -12.07
N THR A 296 -9.17 -3.20 -13.40
CA THR A 296 -8.76 -2.05 -14.22
C THR A 296 -9.90 -1.05 -14.45
N GLY A 297 -11.15 -1.47 -14.38
CA GLY A 297 -12.29 -0.68 -14.84
C GLY A 297 -12.41 -0.67 -16.37
N GLY A 298 -11.88 -1.69 -17.03
CA GLY A 298 -11.85 -1.80 -18.49
C GLY A 298 -10.69 -1.07 -19.18
N TYR A 299 -9.88 -0.27 -18.48
CA TYR A 299 -8.66 0.35 -19.02
C TYR A 299 -7.54 0.42 -17.97
N THR A 300 -6.33 0.02 -18.36
CA THR A 300 -5.14 0.27 -17.52
C THR A 300 -4.81 1.77 -17.49
N ALA A 301 -4.17 2.22 -16.41
CA ALA A 301 -3.90 3.64 -16.18
C ALA A 301 -2.72 4.20 -17.00
N GLY A 302 -1.94 3.35 -17.68
CA GLY A 302 -0.66 3.71 -18.29
C GLY A 302 0.49 3.68 -17.27
N GLY A 303 1.48 4.56 -17.45
CA GLY A 303 2.74 4.56 -16.72
C GLY A 303 3.85 3.88 -17.51
N GLN A 304 4.66 3.06 -16.84
CA GLN A 304 5.77 2.29 -17.42
C GLN A 304 5.36 1.40 -18.61
N PHE A 305 4.11 0.95 -18.64
CA PHE A 305 3.54 0.18 -19.75
C PHE A 305 2.48 1.04 -20.45
N PRO A 306 2.35 0.97 -21.78
CA PRO A 306 1.27 1.65 -22.50
C PRO A 306 -0.10 1.31 -21.91
N ALA A 307 -0.98 2.30 -21.83
CA ALA A 307 -2.36 2.07 -21.41
C ALA A 307 -3.09 1.20 -22.45
N VAL A 308 -3.85 0.20 -21.98
CA VAL A 308 -4.54 -0.79 -22.82
C VAL A 308 -5.99 -1.00 -22.37
N GLU A 309 -6.85 -1.34 -23.33
CA GLU A 309 -8.24 -1.72 -23.12
C GLU A 309 -8.34 -3.15 -22.58
N ASP A 310 -8.92 -3.33 -21.40
CA ASP A 310 -9.03 -4.59 -20.68
C ASP A 310 -10.44 -5.19 -20.80
N LYS A 311 -10.68 -5.89 -21.91
CA LYS A 311 -11.92 -6.65 -22.17
C LYS A 311 -12.04 -7.92 -21.34
N GLY A 312 -11.08 -8.20 -20.45
CA GLY A 312 -11.20 -9.24 -19.44
C GLY A 312 -11.98 -8.75 -18.22
N ASP A 313 -11.72 -7.51 -17.80
CA ASP A 313 -12.14 -6.96 -16.49
C ASP A 313 -13.65 -6.82 -16.29
N VAL A 314 -14.45 -6.92 -17.35
CA VAL A 314 -15.92 -6.91 -17.32
C VAL A 314 -16.53 -7.98 -16.39
N ILE A 315 -15.79 -9.05 -16.06
CA ILE A 315 -16.23 -10.07 -15.08
C ILE A 315 -15.95 -9.70 -13.62
N SER A 316 -15.35 -8.53 -13.35
CA SER A 316 -14.96 -8.11 -12.01
C SER A 316 -16.18 -7.63 -11.20
N PRO A 317 -16.36 -8.08 -9.94
CA PRO A 317 -17.34 -7.50 -9.02
C PRO A 317 -16.96 -6.08 -8.53
N SER A 318 -15.87 -5.51 -9.07
CA SER A 318 -15.54 -4.07 -8.94
C SER A 318 -15.41 -3.36 -10.29
N HIS A 319 -15.82 -3.97 -11.41
CA HIS A 319 -15.68 -3.36 -12.75
C HIS A 319 -16.36 -1.98 -12.81
N ASN A 320 -17.57 -1.89 -12.24
CA ASN A 320 -18.27 -0.65 -11.93
C ASN A 320 -18.50 -0.56 -10.41
N TRP A 321 -18.58 0.65 -9.87
CA TRP A 321 -19.01 0.95 -8.51
C TRP A 321 -19.62 2.37 -8.44
N THR A 322 -20.40 2.62 -7.39
CA THR A 322 -20.95 3.93 -7.07
C THR A 322 -20.80 4.16 -5.57
N VAL A 323 -20.45 5.38 -5.16
CA VAL A 323 -20.47 5.79 -3.76
C VAL A 323 -21.03 7.21 -3.64
N THR A 324 -21.77 7.46 -2.57
CA THR A 324 -22.31 8.79 -2.25
C THR A 324 -21.69 9.25 -0.95
N LEU A 325 -21.04 10.42 -0.98
CA LEU A 325 -20.31 11.03 0.12
C LEU A 325 -21.03 12.29 0.59
N SER A 326 -20.95 12.60 1.89
CA SER A 326 -21.51 13.86 2.39
C SER A 326 -20.57 15.04 2.08
N PRO A 327 -21.09 16.28 1.95
CA PRO A 327 -20.27 17.48 1.84
C PRO A 327 -19.23 17.58 2.97
N ASN A 328 -19.64 17.23 4.20
CA ASN A 328 -18.78 17.26 5.39
C ASN A 328 -17.67 16.21 5.33
N THR A 329 -17.91 15.05 4.70
CA THR A 329 -16.89 14.01 4.49
C THR A 329 -15.78 14.52 3.58
N ILE A 330 -16.13 15.14 2.45
CA ILE A 330 -15.15 15.66 1.49
C ILE A 330 -14.48 16.92 2.05
N GLY A 331 -15.26 17.90 2.51
CA GLY A 331 -14.76 19.17 3.03
C GLY A 331 -13.86 19.01 4.26
N GLY A 332 -14.19 18.05 5.14
CA GLY A 332 -13.35 17.68 6.28
C GLY A 332 -12.08 16.92 5.88
N ALA A 333 -12.15 16.01 4.91
CA ALA A 333 -10.99 15.22 4.47
C ALA A 333 -9.93 16.04 3.71
N PHE A 334 -10.33 17.15 3.07
CA PHE A 334 -9.42 18.08 2.39
C PHE A 334 -9.19 19.41 3.12
N GLY A 335 -9.75 19.58 4.33
CA GLY A 335 -9.57 20.79 5.15
C GLY A 335 -10.22 22.09 4.63
N VAL A 336 -11.00 22.04 3.54
CA VAL A 336 -11.57 23.24 2.88
C VAL A 336 -12.80 23.85 3.58
N GLY A 337 -13.21 23.31 4.72
CA GLY A 337 -14.42 23.74 5.44
C GLY A 337 -15.69 23.15 4.85
N ALA A 338 -16.78 23.92 4.81
CA ALA A 338 -18.03 23.47 4.19
C ALA A 338 -17.87 23.42 2.66
N LEU A 339 -18.08 22.25 2.06
CA LEU A 339 -17.86 22.02 0.63
C LEU A 339 -18.80 22.90 -0.23
N ARG A 340 -18.22 23.56 -1.24
CA ARG A 340 -18.91 24.34 -2.28
C ARG A 340 -18.88 23.62 -3.63
N SER A 341 -17.72 23.10 -4.04
CA SER A 341 -17.61 22.27 -5.25
C SER A 341 -16.57 21.16 -5.09
N PHE A 342 -16.77 20.11 -5.87
CA PHE A 342 -15.86 18.98 -6.04
C PHE A 342 -15.93 18.62 -7.51
N GLU A 343 -14.81 18.63 -8.22
CA GLU A 343 -14.77 18.46 -9.69
C GLU A 343 -13.57 17.65 -10.14
N VAL A 344 -13.75 16.77 -11.12
CA VAL A 344 -12.63 16.22 -11.90
C VAL A 344 -12.25 17.27 -12.95
N ILE A 345 -11.08 17.90 -12.83
CA ILE A 345 -10.66 18.99 -13.73
C ILE A 345 -9.66 18.52 -14.80
N GLU A 346 -8.94 17.42 -14.55
CA GLU A 346 -8.09 16.75 -15.54
C GLU A 346 -8.36 15.24 -15.51
N ALA A 347 -8.45 14.60 -16.68
CA ALA A 347 -8.73 13.15 -16.79
C ALA A 347 -7.94 12.51 -17.95
N ASN A 348 -7.70 11.20 -17.90
CA ASN A 348 -6.81 10.52 -18.85
C ASN A 348 -7.44 10.14 -20.21
N GLY A 349 -8.75 10.36 -20.38
CA GLY A 349 -9.48 10.13 -21.63
C GLY A 349 -9.79 8.66 -21.97
N LEU A 350 -9.46 7.69 -21.09
CA LEU A 350 -9.56 6.27 -21.40
C LEU A 350 -10.76 5.59 -20.74
N GLY A 351 -11.76 5.23 -21.55
CA GLY A 351 -12.96 4.51 -21.13
C GLY A 351 -14.14 5.45 -20.79
N PRO A 352 -15.14 4.95 -20.04
CA PRO A 352 -16.34 5.73 -19.70
C PRO A 352 -16.01 6.99 -18.88
N ASN A 353 -16.91 7.97 -18.91
CA ASN A 353 -16.91 9.16 -18.06
C ASN A 353 -15.56 9.92 -18.04
N TRP A 354 -14.96 10.13 -19.21
CA TRP A 354 -13.65 10.78 -19.42
C TRP A 354 -12.42 10.02 -18.89
N GLY A 355 -12.60 8.81 -18.37
CA GLY A 355 -11.51 7.94 -17.90
C GLY A 355 -11.12 8.16 -16.44
N ARG A 356 -9.84 7.95 -16.13
CA ARG A 356 -9.31 8.15 -14.77
C ARG A 356 -9.13 9.63 -14.47
N ALA A 357 -9.58 10.05 -13.29
CA ALA A 357 -9.28 11.36 -12.76
C ALA A 357 -7.76 11.49 -12.59
N VAL A 358 -7.19 12.56 -13.13
CA VAL A 358 -5.77 12.91 -13.00
C VAL A 358 -5.61 14.03 -11.98
N LYS A 359 -6.47 15.06 -12.03
CA LYS A 359 -6.59 16.07 -10.98
C LYS A 359 -8.04 16.36 -10.62
N VAL A 360 -8.24 16.63 -9.34
CA VAL A 360 -9.53 16.95 -8.72
C VAL A 360 -9.41 18.30 -8.02
N ARG A 361 -10.35 19.20 -8.29
CA ARG A 361 -10.51 20.46 -7.56
C ARG A 361 -11.50 20.26 -6.42
N VAL A 362 -11.19 20.80 -5.25
CA VAL A 362 -12.04 20.78 -4.06
C VAL A 362 -12.13 22.20 -3.52
N VAL A 363 -13.31 22.81 -3.58
CA VAL A 363 -13.56 24.18 -3.10
C VAL A 363 -14.51 24.12 -1.91
N GLY A 364 -14.23 24.89 -0.86
CA GLY A 364 -15.09 25.03 0.30
C GLY A 364 -15.12 26.44 0.87
N SER A 365 -15.71 26.58 2.06
CA SER A 365 -15.88 27.87 2.75
C SER A 365 -14.58 28.47 3.27
N ALA A 366 -13.53 27.66 3.49
CA ALA A 366 -12.24 28.08 4.04
C ALA A 366 -11.11 28.13 3.01
N GLY A 367 -11.32 27.63 1.78
CA GLY A 367 -10.28 27.65 0.74
C GLY A 367 -10.59 26.71 -0.43
N SER A 368 -9.58 26.50 -1.29
CA SER A 368 -9.61 25.56 -2.40
C SER A 368 -8.30 24.78 -2.46
N VAL A 369 -8.36 23.50 -2.77
CA VAL A 369 -7.18 22.66 -3.08
C VAL A 369 -7.35 21.97 -4.43
N VAL A 370 -6.23 21.62 -5.06
CA VAL A 370 -6.17 20.73 -6.21
C VAL A 370 -5.28 19.55 -5.85
N VAL A 371 -5.81 18.34 -5.97
CA VAL A 371 -5.14 17.08 -5.60
C VAL A 371 -5.13 16.11 -6.79
N THR A 372 -4.29 15.07 -6.79
CA THR A 372 -4.35 14.06 -7.85
C THR A 372 -5.58 13.16 -7.68
N GLY A 373 -5.96 12.45 -8.74
CA GLY A 373 -7.03 11.44 -8.65
C GLY A 373 -6.68 10.23 -7.77
N GLU A 374 -5.40 9.94 -7.54
CA GLU A 374 -4.98 8.92 -6.56
C GLU A 374 -5.00 9.47 -5.13
N ASP A 375 -4.65 10.74 -4.89
CA ASP A 375 -4.82 11.38 -3.57
C ASP A 375 -6.31 11.47 -3.21
N ALA A 376 -7.17 11.84 -4.16
CA ALA A 376 -8.61 11.88 -3.96
C ALA A 376 -9.16 10.48 -3.63
N ARG A 377 -8.61 9.44 -4.29
CA ARG A 377 -8.93 8.04 -4.01
C ARG A 377 -8.49 7.61 -2.60
N THR A 378 -7.25 7.86 -2.20
CA THR A 378 -6.73 7.42 -0.89
C THR A 378 -7.42 8.15 0.25
N THR A 379 -7.54 9.48 0.16
CA THR A 379 -8.15 10.37 1.15
C THR A 379 -9.64 10.06 1.36
N LEU A 380 -10.40 9.77 0.31
CA LEU A 380 -11.83 9.44 0.39
C LEU A 380 -12.12 7.92 0.49
N GLY A 381 -11.09 7.07 0.55
CA GLY A 381 -11.24 5.61 0.66
C GLY A 381 -11.85 4.92 -0.58
N LEU A 382 -11.70 5.51 -1.77
CA LEU A 382 -12.28 5.02 -3.01
C LEU A 382 -11.55 3.77 -3.53
N ARG A 383 -12.26 2.95 -4.33
CA ARG A 383 -11.68 1.73 -4.91
C ARG A 383 -10.55 2.06 -5.90
N SER A 384 -10.68 3.13 -6.69
CA SER A 384 -9.71 3.56 -7.71
C SER A 384 -9.77 5.08 -7.94
N SER A 385 -8.78 5.60 -8.67
CA SER A 385 -8.80 6.93 -9.33
C SER A 385 -9.73 7.00 -10.54
N PHE A 386 -10.34 5.88 -10.95
CA PHE A 386 -11.25 5.82 -12.07
C PHE A 386 -12.65 6.19 -11.61
N PHE A 387 -12.94 7.49 -11.52
CA PHE A 387 -14.27 7.98 -11.20
C PHE A 387 -14.57 9.32 -11.88
N ALA A 388 -15.86 9.58 -12.04
CA ALA A 388 -16.42 10.87 -12.41
C ALA A 388 -17.56 11.23 -11.44
N ILE A 389 -17.93 12.50 -11.43
CA ILE A 389 -18.90 13.05 -10.48
C ILE A 389 -20.27 13.14 -11.16
N LYS A 390 -21.28 12.48 -10.58
CA LYS A 390 -22.63 12.42 -11.15
C LYS A 390 -23.25 13.82 -11.17
N GLY A 391 -23.51 14.32 -12.36
CA GLY A 391 -24.06 15.67 -12.58
C GLY A 391 -23.02 16.73 -12.91
N GLN A 392 -21.72 16.41 -12.92
CA GLN A 392 -20.70 17.31 -13.43
C GLN A 392 -20.92 17.55 -14.94
N THR A 393 -21.14 18.80 -15.33
CA THR A 393 -21.30 19.25 -16.73
C THR A 393 -19.99 19.81 -17.30
N SER A 394 -19.13 20.37 -16.44
CA SER A 394 -17.79 20.84 -16.79
C SER A 394 -16.94 19.67 -17.31
N LYS A 395 -16.53 19.73 -18.58
CA LYS A 395 -15.70 18.67 -19.18
C LYS A 395 -14.24 18.80 -18.71
N PRO A 396 -13.63 17.77 -18.09
CA PRO A 396 -12.23 17.83 -17.69
C PRO A 396 -11.30 18.01 -18.90
N ARG A 397 -10.15 18.65 -18.66
CA ARG A 397 -9.04 18.66 -19.62
C ARG A 397 -8.55 17.22 -19.80
N ILE A 398 -8.65 16.71 -21.02
CA ILE A 398 -8.11 15.39 -21.35
C ILE A 398 -6.59 15.52 -21.51
N VAL A 399 -5.85 14.78 -20.68
CA VAL A 399 -4.39 14.68 -20.74
C VAL A 399 -3.98 13.26 -21.10
N ALA A 400 -2.86 13.11 -21.81
CA ALA A 400 -2.35 11.79 -22.14
C ALA A 400 -1.98 11.02 -20.84
N PRO A 401 -2.26 9.71 -20.76
CA PRO A 401 -1.70 8.87 -19.71
C PRO A 401 -0.16 8.98 -19.71
N PRO A 402 0.51 8.99 -18.54
CA PRO A 402 1.96 8.96 -18.49
C PRO A 402 2.52 7.81 -19.33
N ARG A 403 3.53 8.11 -20.16
CA ARG A 403 4.25 7.12 -20.96
C ARG A 403 5.66 7.00 -20.41
N GLY A 404 5.93 5.92 -19.70
CA GLY A 404 7.29 5.59 -19.30
C GLY A 404 8.13 5.22 -20.52
N GLY A 405 9.16 6.02 -20.81
CA GLY A 405 10.31 5.52 -21.55
C GLY A 405 10.98 4.39 -20.77
N GLY A 406 11.65 3.47 -21.47
CA GLY A 406 12.39 2.40 -20.82
C GLY A 406 13.61 2.96 -20.08
N SER A 407 13.61 2.87 -18.75
CA SER A 407 14.74 3.23 -17.87
C SER A 407 15.27 4.67 -18.02
N ASP A 408 14.40 5.66 -17.81
CA ASP A 408 14.78 7.07 -17.59
C ASP A 408 14.11 7.62 -16.31
N LEU A 409 14.73 7.34 -15.16
CA LEU A 409 14.45 8.08 -13.92
C LEU A 409 15.00 9.52 -14.04
N GLY A 410 16.16 9.68 -14.69
CA GLY A 410 16.84 10.97 -14.87
C GLY A 410 16.04 12.04 -15.62
N ILE A 411 15.06 11.68 -16.46
CA ILE A 411 14.17 12.65 -17.12
C ILE A 411 13.07 13.14 -16.16
N LEU A 412 12.63 12.32 -15.21
CA LEU A 412 11.73 12.78 -14.15
C LEU A 412 12.46 13.57 -13.08
N GLU A 413 13.70 13.19 -12.75
CA GLU A 413 14.58 13.99 -11.88
C GLU A 413 14.84 15.37 -12.51
N THR A 414 15.33 15.46 -13.75
CA THR A 414 15.64 16.75 -14.38
C THR A 414 14.42 17.66 -14.53
N ILE A 415 13.25 17.15 -14.93
CA ILE A 415 12.05 18.00 -15.06
C ILE A 415 11.49 18.45 -13.69
N PHE A 416 11.70 17.68 -12.60
CA PHE A 416 11.36 18.16 -11.26
C PHE A 416 12.39 19.15 -10.72
N ASP A 417 13.69 18.89 -10.90
CA ASP A 417 14.77 19.77 -10.43
C ASP A 417 14.87 21.08 -11.23
N GLU A 418 14.45 21.11 -12.50
CA GLU A 418 14.28 22.36 -13.27
C GLU A 418 13.14 23.25 -12.73
N LEU A 419 12.16 22.69 -12.00
CA LEU A 419 11.10 23.45 -11.33
C LEU A 419 11.40 23.73 -9.84
N LEU A 420 11.98 22.77 -9.14
CA LEU A 420 12.31 22.78 -7.71
C LEU A 420 13.56 21.93 -7.45
N PRO A 421 14.78 22.51 -7.49
CA PRO A 421 16.04 21.77 -7.33
C PRO A 421 16.08 20.92 -6.05
N GLY A 422 16.44 19.64 -6.18
CA GLY A 422 16.48 18.65 -5.11
C GLY A 422 15.13 18.04 -4.72
N ALA A 423 14.01 18.41 -5.34
CA ALA A 423 12.68 17.95 -4.91
C ALA A 423 12.47 16.44 -5.04
N ALA A 424 13.03 15.81 -6.08
CA ALA A 424 12.97 14.35 -6.24
C ALA A 424 13.77 13.62 -5.14
N GLN A 425 15.01 14.07 -4.90
CA GLN A 425 15.88 13.52 -3.86
C GLN A 425 15.32 13.77 -2.45
N LEU A 426 14.71 14.94 -2.20
CA LEU A 426 14.06 15.27 -0.95
C LEU A 426 12.85 14.37 -0.68
N LEU A 427 12.05 14.07 -1.71
CA LEU A 427 10.93 13.13 -1.62
C LEU A 427 11.41 11.72 -1.30
N GLU A 428 12.48 11.25 -1.95
CA GLU A 428 13.05 9.93 -1.69
C GLU A 428 13.65 9.82 -0.28
N VAL A 429 14.56 10.73 0.09
CA VAL A 429 15.22 10.75 1.41
C VAL A 429 14.19 10.91 2.52
N GLY A 430 13.21 11.81 2.36
CA GLY A 430 12.13 11.97 3.32
C GLY A 430 11.23 10.75 3.42
N THR A 431 10.94 10.07 2.30
CA THR A 431 10.23 8.78 2.30
C THR A 431 11.00 7.71 3.07
N GLN A 432 12.31 7.57 2.84
CA GLN A 432 13.15 6.60 3.54
C GLN A 432 13.18 6.88 5.05
N LEU A 433 13.40 8.14 5.45
CA LEU A 433 13.48 8.54 6.85
C LEU A 433 12.11 8.43 7.57
N ILE A 434 11.01 8.80 6.92
CA ILE A 434 9.64 8.62 7.45
C ILE A 434 9.34 7.13 7.67
N ASN A 435 9.73 6.25 6.74
CA ASN A 435 9.55 4.81 6.92
C ASN A 435 10.41 4.26 8.08
N GLY A 436 11.64 4.78 8.26
CA GLY A 436 12.45 4.47 9.43
C GLY A 436 11.80 4.91 10.74
N ARG A 437 11.26 6.14 10.79
CA ARG A 437 10.57 6.66 11.99
C ARG A 437 9.23 5.97 12.25
N PHE A 438 8.58 5.45 11.21
CA PHE A 438 7.39 4.62 11.35
C PHE A 438 7.68 3.31 12.08
N ASP A 439 8.78 2.64 11.74
CA ASP A 439 9.24 1.44 12.44
C ASP A 439 9.56 1.75 13.92
N ASP A 440 10.27 2.85 14.22
CA ASP A 440 10.56 3.30 15.60
C ASP A 440 9.29 3.47 16.45
N LEU A 441 8.22 4.03 15.86
CA LEU A 441 6.95 4.30 16.53
C LEU A 441 6.02 3.07 16.60
N GLY A 442 6.51 1.89 16.21
CA GLY A 442 5.84 0.58 16.32
C GLY A 442 5.10 0.12 15.06
N GLY A 443 5.30 0.78 13.92
CA GLY A 443 4.73 0.42 12.63
C GLY A 443 3.20 0.33 12.62
N LEU A 444 2.65 -0.68 11.95
CA LEU A 444 1.19 -0.90 11.81
C LEU A 444 0.45 -1.04 13.16
N THR A 445 1.10 -1.60 14.17
CA THR A 445 0.60 -1.68 15.56
C THR A 445 0.87 -0.43 16.37
N GLY A 446 1.83 0.39 15.94
CA GLY A 446 2.31 1.62 16.54
C GLY A 446 1.27 2.72 16.57
N VAL A 447 1.54 3.78 17.34
CA VAL A 447 0.53 4.80 17.69
C VAL A 447 -0.14 5.46 16.48
N LEU A 448 0.56 5.56 15.35
CA LEU A 448 0.04 6.12 14.09
C LEU A 448 -0.90 5.17 13.32
N GLY A 449 -0.78 3.85 13.49
CA GLY A 449 -1.52 2.85 12.71
C GLY A 449 -1.02 2.73 11.26
N ARG A 450 -1.82 2.14 10.36
CA ARG A 450 -1.44 1.93 8.95
C ARG A 450 -1.24 3.27 8.22
N ALA A 451 -0.24 3.34 7.33
CA ALA A 451 -0.08 4.42 6.37
C ALA A 451 -1.28 4.55 5.43
N ILE A 452 -1.60 5.78 5.03
CA ILE A 452 -2.67 6.15 4.10
C ILE A 452 -2.01 6.84 2.89
N GLY A 453 -1.89 6.09 1.79
CA GLY A 453 -1.15 6.53 0.60
C GLY A 453 0.35 6.27 0.70
N ILE A 454 1.10 6.95 -0.17
CA ILE A 454 2.56 7.06 -0.14
C ILE A 454 2.94 8.44 0.45
N PRO A 455 4.18 8.62 0.95
CA PRO A 455 4.64 9.96 1.32
C PRO A 455 4.69 10.88 0.08
N ASN A 456 4.38 12.16 0.28
CA ASN A 456 4.32 13.21 -0.74
C ASN A 456 5.10 14.43 -0.26
N LEU A 457 5.55 15.30 -1.16
CA LEU A 457 6.15 16.60 -0.79
C LEU A 457 5.12 17.48 -0.06
N THR A 458 5.59 18.36 0.82
CA THR A 458 4.77 19.41 1.43
C THR A 458 4.37 20.49 0.41
N PRO A 459 3.30 21.28 0.67
CA PRO A 459 2.81 22.29 -0.28
C PRO A 459 3.81 23.42 -0.62
N ASP A 460 4.87 23.58 0.18
CA ASP A 460 5.98 24.52 -0.01
C ASP A 460 7.23 23.88 -0.63
N GLY A 461 7.21 22.58 -0.90
CA GLY A 461 8.34 21.80 -1.41
C GLY A 461 9.51 21.64 -0.42
N GLN A 462 9.41 22.12 0.82
CA GLN A 462 10.53 22.14 1.78
C GLN A 462 10.69 20.85 2.60
N GLY A 463 9.86 19.83 2.33
CA GLY A 463 9.89 18.57 3.05
C GLY A 463 8.91 17.54 2.53
N VAL A 464 8.72 16.47 3.31
CA VAL A 464 7.85 15.33 2.99
C VAL A 464 6.83 15.12 4.10
N ILE A 465 5.61 14.73 3.73
CA ILE A 465 4.56 14.31 4.65
C ILE A 465 4.07 12.90 4.31
N ALA A 466 3.70 12.15 5.34
CA ALA A 466 2.99 10.88 5.21
C ALA A 466 1.82 10.82 6.19
N LEU A 467 0.67 10.35 5.70
CA LEU A 467 -0.56 10.23 6.46
C LEU A 467 -0.69 8.80 7.02
N PHE A 468 -1.28 8.68 8.20
CA PHE A 468 -1.53 7.41 8.88
C PHE A 468 -2.92 7.42 9.53
N GLN A 469 -3.45 6.24 9.85
CA GLN A 469 -4.80 6.07 10.44
C GLN A 469 -5.10 6.90 11.69
N ARG A 470 -4.08 7.32 12.44
CA ARG A 470 -4.21 8.05 13.72
C ARG A 470 -3.31 9.28 13.83
N GLY A 471 -2.60 9.66 12.77
CA GLY A 471 -1.66 10.79 12.80
C GLY A 471 -0.95 11.05 11.47
N MET A 472 0.04 11.92 11.49
CA MET A 472 0.89 12.27 10.34
C MET A 472 2.35 12.30 10.78
N MET A 473 3.26 11.96 9.86
CA MET A 473 4.67 12.30 9.97
C MET A 473 5.06 13.36 8.96
N PHE A 474 5.98 14.22 9.39
CA PHE A 474 6.53 15.35 8.67
C PHE A 474 8.05 15.20 8.69
N PHE A 475 8.71 15.51 7.58
CA PHE A 475 10.17 15.54 7.47
C PHE A 475 10.60 16.82 6.77
N SER A 476 11.60 17.51 7.33
CA SER A 476 12.44 18.46 6.58
C SER A 476 13.91 18.27 6.97
N ALA A 477 14.82 18.83 6.18
CA ALA A 477 16.25 18.82 6.50
C ALA A 477 16.56 19.49 7.86
N ASP A 478 15.86 20.58 8.18
CA ASP A 478 16.07 21.38 9.40
C ASP A 478 15.52 20.71 10.68
N THR A 479 14.48 19.88 10.58
CA THR A 479 13.80 19.29 11.75
C THR A 479 13.99 17.80 11.89
N GLY A 480 14.44 17.10 10.84
CA GLY A 480 14.34 15.64 10.79
C GLY A 480 12.88 15.19 10.73
N VAL A 481 12.61 13.94 11.11
CA VAL A 481 11.26 13.34 11.06
C VAL A 481 10.54 13.48 12.38
N HIS A 482 9.35 14.07 12.36
CA HIS A 482 8.49 14.21 13.52
C HIS A 482 7.04 13.78 13.29
N ALA A 483 6.47 13.15 14.32
CA ALA A 483 5.15 12.53 14.29
C ALA A 483 4.15 13.25 15.19
N LEU A 484 3.02 13.65 14.60
CA LEU A 484 1.89 14.26 15.32
C LEU A 484 0.67 13.34 15.24
N ALA A 485 0.00 13.15 16.38
CA ALA A 485 -1.25 12.40 16.49
C ALA A 485 -2.23 13.11 17.44
N GLY A 486 -3.43 12.54 17.61
CA GLY A 486 -4.36 12.95 18.66
C GLY A 486 -4.73 14.43 18.63
N ARG A 487 -4.74 15.08 19.79
CA ARG A 487 -5.03 16.53 19.88
C ARG A 487 -3.88 17.35 19.29
N ALA A 488 -2.62 16.93 19.47
CA ALA A 488 -1.49 17.72 18.99
C ALA A 488 -1.49 17.93 17.47
N LEU A 489 -1.90 16.93 16.69
CA LEU A 489 -2.10 17.09 15.25
C LEU A 489 -3.25 18.07 14.93
N ALA A 490 -4.37 17.98 15.63
CA ALA A 490 -5.51 18.88 15.43
C ALA A 490 -5.16 20.35 15.78
N ASP A 491 -4.47 20.58 16.90
CA ASP A 491 -4.00 21.89 17.35
C ASP A 491 -2.89 22.49 16.45
N TYR A 492 -2.19 21.65 15.68
CA TYR A 492 -1.19 22.04 14.68
C TYR A 492 -1.84 22.38 13.33
N LEU A 493 -2.72 21.52 12.82
CA LEU A 493 -3.44 21.75 11.56
C LEU A 493 -4.40 22.93 11.64
N SER A 494 -5.09 23.13 12.77
CA SER A 494 -5.97 24.29 12.99
C SER A 494 -5.25 25.65 13.04
N LYS A 495 -3.92 25.64 13.17
CA LYS A 495 -3.06 26.84 13.05
C LYS A 495 -2.46 27.01 11.64
N GLY A 496 -2.76 26.10 10.71
CA GLY A 496 -2.35 26.15 9.30
C GLY A 496 -1.27 25.14 8.88
N GLY A 497 -0.73 24.33 9.80
CA GLY A 497 0.26 23.28 9.48
C GLY A 497 1.53 23.80 8.76
N VAL A 498 2.13 22.98 7.89
CA VAL A 498 3.16 23.44 6.93
C VAL A 498 2.47 24.17 5.77
N PRO A 499 2.91 25.37 5.34
CA PRO A 499 4.07 26.13 5.82
C PRO A 499 3.81 27.04 7.03
N VAL A 500 2.56 27.38 7.34
CA VAL A 500 2.15 28.50 8.22
C VAL A 500 2.77 28.45 9.63
N VAL A 501 2.92 27.24 10.19
CA VAL A 501 3.45 26.96 11.54
C VAL A 501 4.90 26.44 11.49
N GLY A 502 5.42 26.18 10.29
CA GLY A 502 6.67 25.45 10.06
C GLY A 502 6.58 23.96 10.43
N PHE A 503 7.66 23.23 10.19
CA PHE A 503 7.73 21.79 10.49
C PHE A 503 7.77 21.52 12.02
N PRO A 504 7.14 20.44 12.51
CA PRO A 504 7.22 20.05 13.92
C PRO A 504 8.68 19.73 14.33
N ARG A 505 9.04 20.04 15.57
CA ARG A 505 10.41 19.83 16.12
C ARG A 505 10.49 18.79 17.25
N TYR A 506 9.40 18.05 17.46
CA TYR A 506 9.29 16.96 18.42
C TYR A 506 8.04 16.13 18.11
N ASP A 507 8.03 14.88 18.56
CA ASP A 507 6.87 14.00 18.43
C ASP A 507 5.81 14.37 19.49
N ALA A 508 4.55 14.51 19.07
CA ALA A 508 3.43 14.77 19.96
C ALA A 508 2.29 13.79 19.68
N LEU A 509 2.27 12.70 20.45
CA LEU A 509 1.57 11.46 20.14
C LEU A 509 0.44 11.14 21.14
N ARG A 510 -0.25 12.19 21.65
CA ARG A 510 -1.32 12.12 22.66
C ARG A 510 -2.46 13.09 22.32
#